data_AF-A0A3G2JAL2-F1
#
_entry.id   AF-A0A3G2JAL2-F1
#
_cell.length_a   1.000
_cell.length_b   1.000
_cell.length_c   1.000
_cell.angle_alpha   90.00
_cell.angle_beta   90.00
_cell.angle_gamma   90.00
#
_symmetry.space_group_name_H-M   'P 1'
#
loop_
_entity.id
_entity.type
_entity.pdbx_description
1 polymer ?
#
loop_
_entity_poly.entity_id
_entity_poly.type
_entity_poly.pdbx_seq_one_letter_code
_entity_poly.pdbx_strand_id
1 'polypeptide(L)' 'MTDPGRYHLRLFAAGRPVQHGWWGREETARDKFRRWVGEYGAMPDARVTLTDEETGDVLATWPGQR' A
#
# COMPACT_ATOMS: atom_id res chain seq x y z
N MET A 1 -11.83 -20.46 4.50
CA MET A 1 -10.51 -19.91 4.88
C MET A 1 -10.46 -18.51 4.33
N THR A 2 -10.34 -17.53 5.22
CA THR A 2 -10.49 -16.10 4.93
C THR A 2 -9.40 -15.67 3.96
N ASP A 3 -9.77 -15.40 2.72
CA ASP A 3 -8.90 -14.69 1.79
C ASP A 3 -8.54 -13.35 2.47
N PRO A 4 -7.25 -13.04 2.68
CA PRO A 4 -6.85 -11.80 3.34
C PRO A 4 -7.35 -10.56 2.56
N GLY A 5 -7.64 -10.71 1.27
CA GLY A 5 -8.06 -9.68 0.34
C GLY A 5 -7.17 -9.70 -0.90
N ARG A 6 -7.69 -9.34 -2.06
CA ARG A 6 -6.92 -9.26 -3.32
C ARG A 6 -5.85 -8.16 -3.32
N TYR A 7 -6.11 -7.06 -2.64
CA TYR A 7 -5.29 -5.85 -2.72
C TYR A 7 -4.44 -5.68 -1.46
N HIS A 8 -3.12 -5.65 -1.63
CA HIS A 8 -2.14 -5.57 -0.56
C HIS A 8 -1.45 -4.21 -0.54
N LEU A 9 -1.62 -3.47 0.55
CA LEU A 9 -0.92 -2.22 0.81
C LEU A 9 0.24 -2.48 1.76
N ARG A 10 1.43 -1.99 1.41
CA ARG A 10 2.64 -2.11 2.21
C ARG A 10 3.27 -0.74 2.44
N LEU A 11 3.68 -0.48 3.67
CA LEU A 11 4.43 0.69 4.08
C LEU A 11 5.80 0.25 4.59
N PHE A 12 6.84 0.81 3.99
CA PHE A 12 8.21 0.76 4.47
C PHE A 12 8.66 2.16 4.86
N ALA A 13 9.53 2.27 5.85
CA ALA A 13 10.24 3.51 6.16
C ALA A 13 11.64 3.17 6.65
N ALA A 14 12.65 3.93 6.21
CA ALA A 14 14.05 3.68 6.53
C ALA A 14 14.48 2.20 6.32
N GLY A 15 14.05 1.60 5.21
CA GLY A 15 14.34 0.20 4.86
C GLY A 15 13.64 -0.87 5.73
N ARG A 16 12.69 -0.50 6.60
CA ARG A 16 11.98 -1.43 7.48
C ARG A 16 10.49 -1.50 7.16
N PRO A 17 9.85 -2.69 7.21
CA PRO A 17 8.40 -2.78 7.10
C PRO A 17 7.78 -2.14 8.35
N VAL A 18 6.92 -1.15 8.14
CA VAL A 18 6.22 -0.44 9.21
C VAL A 18 4.81 -0.99 9.38
N GLN A 19 4.09 -1.15 8.26
CA GLN A 19 2.71 -1.64 8.27
C GLN A 19 2.37 -2.30 6.94
N HIS A 20 1.43 -3.24 6.98
CA HIS A 20 0.81 -3.78 5.79
C HIS A 20 -0.66 -4.07 6.08
N GLY A 21 -1.48 -4.07 5.03
CA GLY A 21 -2.92 -4.29 5.13
C GLY A 21 -3.48 -4.90 3.85
N TRP A 22 -4.59 -5.60 3.99
CA TRP A 22 -5.24 -6.31 2.90
C TRP A 22 -6.70 -5.90 2.76
N TRP A 23 -7.17 -5.77 1.51
CA TRP A 23 -8.54 -5.39 1.19
C TRP A 23 -9.08 -6.22 0.03
N GLY A 24 -10.37 -6.58 0.10
CA GLY A 24 -11.06 -7.27 -0.99
C GLY A 24 -11.54 -6.36 -2.13
N ARG A 25 -11.45 -5.02 -2.00
CA ARG A 25 -11.90 -4.05 -3.00
C ARG A 25 -10.81 -3.04 -3.32
N GLU A 26 -10.56 -2.81 -4.61
CA GLU A 26 -9.53 -1.88 -5.09
C GLU A 26 -9.78 -0.46 -4.59
N GLU A 27 -11.03 -0.01 -4.65
CA GLU A 27 -11.43 1.34 -4.25
C GLU A 27 -11.08 1.63 -2.78
N THR A 28 -11.36 0.68 -1.89
CA THR A 28 -10.98 0.78 -0.47
C THR A 28 -9.46 0.77 -0.31
N ALA A 29 -8.76 -0.08 -1.06
CA ALA A 29 -7.30 -0.15 -1.00
C ALA A 29 -6.63 1.15 -1.48
N ARG A 30 -7.16 1.79 -2.53
CA ARG A 30 -6.71 3.10 -3.04
C ARG A 30 -7.01 4.24 -2.07
N ASP A 31 -8.17 4.22 -1.41
CA ASP A 31 -8.47 5.18 -0.34
C ASP A 31 -7.44 5.08 0.81
N LYS A 32 -7.16 3.85 1.24
CA LYS A 32 -6.16 3.57 2.29
C LYS A 32 -4.75 3.96 1.87
N PHE A 33 -4.38 3.73 0.61
CA PHE A 33 -3.13 4.21 0.04
C PHE A 33 -2.98 5.73 0.20
N ARG A 34 -3.97 6.53 -0.23
CA ARG A 34 -3.91 8.00 -0.11
C ARG A 34 -3.82 8.46 1.34
N ARG A 35 -4.57 7.81 2.23
CA ARG A 35 -4.52 8.07 3.66
C ARG A 35 -3.13 7.80 4.23
N TRP A 36 -2.52 6.66 3.90
CA TRP A 36 -1.17 6.33 4.37
C TRP A 36 -0.11 7.28 3.82
N VAL A 37 -0.25 7.74 2.58
CA VAL A 37 0.62 8.80 2.04
C VAL A 37 0.49 10.09 2.86
N GLY A 38 -0.72 10.49 3.24
CA GLY A 38 -0.92 11.66 4.10
C GLY A 38 -0.38 11.50 5.53
N GLU A 39 -0.59 10.34 6.14
CA GLU A 39 -0.21 10.09 7.55
C GLU A 39 1.29 9.73 7.72
N TYR A 40 1.86 8.99 6.77
CA TYR A 40 3.20 8.44 6.87
C TYR A 40 4.18 8.99 5.83
N GLY A 41 3.72 9.74 4.83
CA GLY A 41 4.60 10.29 3.79
C GLY A 41 5.62 11.31 4.32
N ALA A 42 5.42 11.88 5.51
CA ALA A 42 6.42 12.72 6.15
C ALA A 42 7.57 11.92 6.80
N MET A 43 7.45 10.58 6.92
CA MET A 43 8.53 9.75 7.47
C MET A 43 9.71 9.67 6.50
N PRO A 44 10.96 9.63 7.02
CA PRO A 44 12.14 9.53 6.18
C PRO A 44 12.16 8.21 5.41
N ASP A 45 12.44 8.29 4.11
CA ASP A 45 12.48 7.13 3.20
C ASP A 45 11.17 6.32 3.21
N ALA A 46 10.03 6.98 3.47
CA ALA A 46 8.74 6.31 3.43
C ALA A 46 8.42 5.84 2.02
N ARG A 47 8.01 4.57 1.91
CA ARG A 47 7.58 3.93 0.68
C ARG A 47 6.24 3.24 0.91
N VAL A 48 5.20 3.69 0.21
CA VAL A 48 3.89 3.05 0.20
C VAL A 48 3.71 2.35 -1.14
N THR A 49 3.30 1.09 -1.16
CA THR A 49 3.06 0.32 -2.38
C THR A 49 1.75 -0.43 -2.27
N LEU A 50 0.87 -0.25 -3.27
CA LEU A 50 -0.36 -1.00 -3.44
C LEU A 50 -0.18 -2.02 -4.57
N THR A 51 -0.40 -3.29 -4.27
CA THR A 51 -0.28 -4.42 -5.19
C THR A 51 -1.62 -5.14 -5.31
N ASP A 52 -1.99 -5.53 -6.53
CA ASP A 52 -3.02 -6.54 -6.80
C ASP A 52 -2.33 -7.90 -6.76
N GLU A 53 -2.63 -8.73 -5.77
CA GLU A 53 -1.96 -10.02 -5.58
C GLU A 53 -2.59 -11.14 -6.43
N GLU A 54 -3.77 -10.90 -7.02
CA GLU A 54 -4.36 -11.83 -8.00
C GLU A 54 -3.62 -11.73 -9.33
N THR A 55 -3.29 -10.51 -9.78
CA THR A 55 -2.59 -10.30 -11.06
C THR A 55 -1.08 -10.14 -10.90
N GLY A 56 -0.61 -9.79 -9.70
CA GLY A 56 0.79 -9.45 -9.41
C GLY A 56 1.17 -8.00 -9.75
N ASP A 57 0.21 -7.16 -10.16
CA ASP A 57 0.46 -5.80 -10.62
C ASP A 57 0.66 -4.81 -9.46
N VAL A 58 1.60 -3.87 -9.63
CA VAL A 58 1.71 -2.71 -8.74
C VAL A 58 0.76 -1.62 -9.24
N LEU A 59 -0.34 -1.43 -8.51
CA LEU A 59 -1.39 -0.48 -8.85
C LEU A 59 -1.04 0.97 -8.50
N ALA A 60 -0.19 1.18 -7.49
CA ALA A 60 0.31 2.48 -7.08
C ALA A 60 1.57 2.35 -6.21
N THR A 61 2.47 3.32 -6.29
CA THR A 61 3.58 3.46 -5.35
C THR A 61 3.78 4.92 -4.95
N TRP A 62 4.38 5.15 -3.80
CA TRP A 62 4.74 6.47 -3.29
C TRP A 62 6.06 6.36 -2.52
N PRO A 63 7.01 7.31 -2.64
CA PRO A 63 7.02 8.36 -3.65
C PRO A 63 7.20 7.74 -5.05
N GLY A 64 6.29 8.08 -5.97
CA GLY A 64 6.31 7.60 -7.35
C GLY A 64 4.95 7.22 -7.95
N GLN A 65 4.25 8.19 -8.51
CA GLN A 65 3.66 8.08 -9.86
C GLN A 65 3.52 9.54 -10.32
N ARG A 66 4.26 9.90 -11.38
CA ARG A 66 4.21 11.24 -11.99
C ARG A 66 2.86 11.47 -12.66
#